data_AF-A0A946RR10-F1
#
_entry.id   AF-A0A946RR10-F1
#
_cell.length_a   1.000
_cell.length_b   1.000
_cell.length_c   1.000
_cell.angle_alpha   90.00
_cell.angle_beta   90.00
_cell.angle_gamma   90.00
#
_symmetry.space_group_name_H-M   'P 1'
#
loop_
_entity.id
_entity.type
_entity.pdbx_description
1 polymer ?
#
loop_
_entity_poly.entity_id
_entity_poly.type
_entity_poly.pdbx_seq_one_letter_code
_entity_poly.pdbx_strand_id
1 'polypeptide(L)'
;MPSPSTEIIQLLSLFSVAFTAPTFAKVMVLIFGTILAPGRRTVTAGLRMMGLADDPHYSKYHRVLNRDRWSPWVVSKILLSLIILIFLPIGTPLLLVIDETLERRRGKQIKYKGWFRDPILSTKKHVVTSLGRIASSKILL
;
A
#
# COMPACT_ATOMS: atom_id res chain seq x y z
N MET A 1 -9.60 4.38 21.86
CA MET A 1 -8.63 4.02 20.80
C MET A 1 -7.53 5.07 20.79
N PRO A 2 -6.27 4.72 20.51
CA PRO A 2 -5.25 5.74 20.29
C PRO A 2 -5.71 6.63 19.13
N SER A 3 -5.99 7.90 19.41
CA SER A 3 -6.29 8.89 18.39
C SER A 3 -4.96 9.37 17.80
N PRO A 4 -4.76 9.30 16.48
CA PRO A 4 -3.60 9.91 15.84
C PRO A 4 -3.54 11.41 16.14
N SER A 5 -2.34 11.99 16.07
CA SER A 5 -2.20 13.44 16.22
C SER A 5 -2.92 14.18 15.10
N THR A 6 -3.30 15.44 15.36
CA THR A 6 -4.03 16.28 14.41
C THR A 6 -3.29 16.42 13.09
N GLU A 7 -1.96 16.52 13.13
CA GLU A 7 -1.09 16.65 11.96
C GLU A 7 -1.19 15.41 11.06
N ILE A 8 -1.21 14.22 11.65
CA ILE A 8 -1.35 12.97 10.91
C ILE A 8 -2.73 12.90 10.25
N ILE A 9 -3.79 13.30 10.96
CA ILE A 9 -5.15 13.34 10.41
C ILE A 9 -5.21 14.32 9.23
N GLN A 10 -4.64 15.51 9.37
CA GLN A 10 -4.60 16.53 8.32
C GLN A 10 -3.85 16.03 7.08
N LEU A 11 -2.69 15.40 7.26
CA LEU A 11 -1.93 14.82 6.15
C LEU A 11 -2.74 13.73 5.43
N LEU A 12 -3.37 12.83 6.18
CA LEU A 12 -4.19 11.76 5.60
C LEU A 12 -5.46 12.29 4.93
N SER A 13 -6.01 13.42 5.39
CA SER A 13 -7.21 14.05 4.82
C SER A 13 -7.01 14.49 3.36
N LEU A 14 -5.78 14.78 2.95
CA LEU A 14 -5.43 15.11 1.56
C LEU A 14 -5.78 13.97 0.59
N PHE A 15 -5.80 12.73 1.07
CA PHE A 15 -6.15 11.57 0.26
C PHE A 15 -7.66 11.33 0.15
N SER A 16 -8.48 12.03 0.95
CA SER A 16 -9.93 11.80 1.02
C SER A 16 -10.64 11.91 -0.33
N VAL A 17 -10.13 12.77 -1.23
CA VAL A 17 -10.67 12.95 -2.59
C VAL A 17 -10.62 11.67 -3.44
N ALA A 18 -9.76 10.70 -3.09
CA ALA A 18 -9.67 9.43 -3.79
C ALA A 18 -10.77 8.43 -3.39
N PHE A 19 -11.56 8.75 -2.37
CA PHE A 19 -12.51 7.83 -1.73
C PHE A 19 -13.90 8.47 -1.61
N THR A 20 -14.93 7.63 -1.48
CA THR A 20 -16.20 8.11 -0.91
C THR A 20 -16.06 8.29 0.60
N ALA A 21 -16.84 9.19 1.20
CA ALA A 21 -16.83 9.42 2.65
C ALA A 21 -16.88 8.13 3.51
N PRO A 22 -17.82 7.17 3.28
CA PRO A 22 -17.85 5.93 4.07
C PRO A 22 -16.66 5.00 3.80
N THR A 23 -16.05 5.06 2.61
CA THR A 23 -14.83 4.28 2.30
C THR A 23 -13.64 4.89 3.02
N PHE A 24 -13.50 6.22 3.00
CA PHE A 24 -12.42 6.92 3.68
C PHE A 24 -12.40 6.66 5.19
N ALA A 25 -13.57 6.67 5.83
CA ALA A 25 -13.68 6.33 7.26
C ALA A 25 -13.13 4.92 7.56
N LYS A 26 -13.45 3.93 6.72
CA LYS A 26 -12.92 2.56 6.86
C LYS A 26 -11.43 2.50 6.57
N VAL A 27 -10.93 3.27 5.60
CA VAL A 27 -9.50 3.36 5.28
C VAL A 27 -8.72 3.91 6.46
N MET A 28 -9.20 4.93 7.16
CA MET A 28 -8.55 5.45 8.37
C MET A 28 -8.40 4.36 9.43
N VAL A 29 -9.47 3.61 9.73
CA VAL A 29 -9.40 2.47 10.65
C VAL A 29 -8.36 1.44 10.20
N LEU A 30 -8.34 1.11 8.91
CA LEU A 30 -7.39 0.13 8.37
C LEU A 30 -5.95 0.62 8.41
N ILE A 31 -5.67 1.89 8.12
CA ILE A 31 -4.32 2.46 8.17
C ILE A 31 -3.78 2.39 9.59
N PHE A 32 -4.51 2.93 10.57
CA PHE A 32 -4.06 2.92 11.96
C PHE A 32 -3.95 1.51 12.52
N GLY A 33 -4.95 0.67 12.26
CA GLY A 33 -4.89 -0.73 12.67
C GLY A 33 -3.68 -1.45 12.09
N THR A 34 -3.36 -1.20 10.83
CA THR A 34 -2.23 -1.84 10.15
C THR A 34 -0.87 -1.34 10.65
N ILE A 35 -0.74 -0.06 10.96
CA ILE A 35 0.47 0.54 11.53
C ILE A 35 0.72 -0.03 12.93
N LEU A 36 -0.34 -0.16 13.74
CA LEU A 36 -0.26 -0.64 15.11
C LEU A 36 -0.16 -2.17 15.23
N ALA A 37 -0.52 -2.92 14.18
CA ALA A 37 -0.54 -4.38 14.21
C ALA A 37 0.88 -4.98 14.31
N PRO A 38 1.17 -5.76 15.37
CA PRO A 38 2.42 -6.51 15.45
C PRO A 38 2.40 -7.68 14.48
N GLY A 39 3.54 -7.93 13.83
CA GLY A 39 3.72 -9.07 12.93
C GLY A 39 2.94 -8.92 11.61
N ARG A 40 1.99 -9.82 11.35
CA ARG A 40 1.28 -9.87 10.06
C ARG A 40 0.22 -8.78 9.97
N ARG A 41 0.45 -7.83 9.06
CA ARG A 41 -0.40 -6.69 8.69
C ARG A 41 -1.66 -7.08 7.88
N THR A 42 -2.45 -8.00 8.42
CA THR A 42 -3.73 -8.42 7.82
C THR A 42 -4.87 -7.49 8.23
N VAL A 43 -5.96 -7.45 7.45
CA VAL A 43 -7.18 -6.71 7.81
C VAL A 43 -7.65 -7.10 9.21
N THR A 44 -7.74 -8.39 9.51
CA THR A 44 -8.17 -8.90 10.82
C THR A 44 -7.23 -8.48 11.96
N ALA A 45 -5.91 -8.53 11.75
CA ALA A 45 -4.95 -8.06 12.75
C ALA A 45 -5.11 -6.55 13.01
N GLY A 46 -5.30 -5.75 11.95
CA GLY A 46 -5.55 -4.32 12.08
C GLY A 46 -6.85 -4.02 12.83
N LEU A 47 -7.94 -4.72 12.50
CA LEU A 47 -9.21 -4.57 13.23
C LEU A 47 -9.08 -4.96 14.69
N ARG A 48 -8.33 -6.02 15.02
CA ARG A 48 -8.05 -6.40 16.41
C ARG A 48 -7.31 -5.29 17.16
N MET A 49 -6.31 -4.66 16.55
CA MET A 49 -5.61 -3.53 17.17
C MET A 49 -6.52 -2.32 17.39
N MET A 50 -7.47 -2.13 16.50
CA MET A 50 -8.50 -1.10 16.66
C MET A 50 -9.64 -1.56 17.57
N GLY A 51 -9.56 -2.67 18.31
CA GLY A 51 -10.65 -3.11 19.20
C GLY A 51 -11.94 -3.49 18.47
N LEU A 52 -11.85 -3.85 17.18
CA LEU A 52 -12.96 -4.23 16.31
C LEU A 52 -12.94 -5.72 15.95
N ALA A 53 -12.35 -6.54 16.84
CA ALA A 53 -12.25 -7.99 16.61
C ALA A 53 -13.63 -8.66 16.52
N ASP A 54 -14.58 -8.19 17.33
CA ASP A 54 -15.92 -8.78 17.47
C ASP A 54 -17.01 -8.00 16.72
N ASP A 55 -16.64 -7.10 15.81
CA ASP A 55 -17.61 -6.35 14.99
C ASP A 55 -18.40 -7.33 14.09
N PRO A 56 -19.73 -7.46 14.24
CA PRO A 56 -20.53 -8.39 13.44
C PRO A 56 -20.53 -8.06 11.95
N HIS A 57 -20.06 -6.87 11.58
CA HIS A 57 -19.94 -6.37 10.23
C HIS A 57 -18.49 -6.27 9.76
N TYR A 58 -17.57 -7.09 10.30
CA TYR A 58 -16.14 -7.10 9.94
C TYR A 58 -15.88 -7.16 8.42
N SER A 59 -16.76 -7.83 7.67
CA SER A 59 -16.66 -7.97 6.21
C SER A 59 -16.67 -6.62 5.47
N LYS A 60 -17.24 -5.56 6.06
CA LYS A 60 -17.28 -4.21 5.47
C LYS A 60 -15.89 -3.62 5.24
N TYR A 61 -14.90 -4.03 6.03
CA TYR A 61 -13.52 -3.58 5.91
C TYR A 61 -12.77 -4.30 4.79
N HIS A 62 -13.08 -5.58 4.56
CA HIS A 62 -12.56 -6.31 3.40
C HIS A 62 -13.07 -5.73 2.08
N ARG A 63 -14.27 -5.13 2.07
CA ARG A 63 -14.83 -4.45 0.90
C ARG A 63 -13.97 -3.30 0.39
N VAL A 64 -13.20 -2.65 1.26
CA VAL A 64 -12.27 -1.59 0.85
C VAL A 64 -11.28 -2.12 -0.18
N LEU A 65 -10.79 -3.35 -0.04
CA LEU A 65 -9.76 -3.90 -0.93
C LEU A 65 -10.31 -4.61 -2.17
N ASN A 66 -11.62 -4.88 -2.24
CA ASN A 66 -12.17 -5.73 -3.31
C ASN A 66 -13.42 -5.18 -4.01
N ARG A 67 -14.10 -4.16 -3.47
CA ARG A 67 -15.42 -3.72 -3.97
C ARG A 67 -15.69 -2.23 -3.87
N ASP A 68 -15.25 -1.57 -2.82
CA ASP A 68 -15.54 -0.16 -2.61
C ASP A 68 -14.91 0.71 -3.71
N ARG A 69 -15.56 1.83 -4.04
CA ARG A 69 -15.08 2.75 -5.08
C ARG A 69 -14.00 3.68 -4.53
N TRP A 70 -12.79 3.48 -5.01
CA TRP A 70 -11.66 4.39 -4.85
C TRP A 70 -10.61 4.08 -5.92
N SER A 71 -9.65 4.99 -6.14
CA SER A 71 -8.63 4.83 -7.19
C SER A 71 -7.22 4.78 -6.59
N PRO A 72 -6.48 3.66 -6.75
CA PRO A 72 -5.07 3.60 -6.33
C PRO A 72 -4.20 4.58 -7.12
N TRP A 73 -4.56 4.90 -8.37
CA TRP A 73 -3.85 5.89 -9.18
C TRP A 73 -3.96 7.30 -8.60
N VAL A 74 -5.14 7.69 -8.13
CA VAL A 74 -5.34 9.01 -7.50
C VAL A 74 -4.54 9.08 -6.20
N VAL A 75 -4.58 8.04 -5.38
CA VAL A 75 -3.77 7.95 -4.14
C VAL A 75 -2.27 8.06 -4.47
N SER A 76 -1.78 7.31 -5.46
CA SER A 76 -0.36 7.36 -5.85
C SER A 76 0.05 8.72 -6.40
N LYS A 77 -0.80 9.39 -7.19
CA LYS A 77 -0.52 10.74 -7.70
C LYS A 77 -0.40 11.74 -6.56
N ILE A 78 -1.35 11.73 -5.62
CA ILE A 78 -1.31 12.60 -4.43
C ILE A 78 -0.04 12.33 -3.62
N LEU A 79 0.29 11.06 -3.37
CA LEU A 79 1.50 10.69 -2.64
C LEU A 79 2.77 11.21 -3.34
N LEU A 80 2.89 10.99 -4.65
CA LEU A 80 4.04 11.46 -5.42
C LEU A 80 4.13 12.99 -5.40
N SER A 81 3.01 13.71 -5.59
CA SER A 81 2.96 15.17 -5.52
C SER A 81 3.40 15.68 -4.14
N LEU A 82 2.98 15.04 -3.05
CA LEU A 82 3.41 15.41 -1.69
C LEU A 82 4.90 15.15 -1.47
N ILE A 83 5.43 14.03 -1.95
CA ILE A 83 6.86 13.73 -1.86
C ILE A 83 7.67 14.81 -2.61
N ILE A 84 7.27 15.15 -3.83
CA ILE A 84 7.95 16.20 -4.62
C ILE A 84 7.86 17.55 -3.90
N LEU A 85 6.66 17.95 -3.47
CA LEU A 85 6.43 19.24 -2.83
C LEU A 85 7.24 19.42 -1.54
N ILE A 86 7.39 18.35 -0.74
CA ILE A 86 8.04 18.40 0.57
C ILE A 86 9.56 18.24 0.46
N PHE A 87 10.04 17.38 -0.45
CA PHE A 87 11.44 16.97 -0.47
C PHE A 87 12.26 17.52 -1.65
N LEU A 88 11.63 18.11 -2.67
CA LEU A 88 12.34 18.66 -3.83
C LEU A 88 12.39 20.19 -3.76
N PRO A 89 13.56 20.81 -3.53
CA PRO A 89 13.69 22.26 -3.55
C PRO A 89 13.31 22.84 -4.92
N ILE A 90 12.70 24.03 -4.90
CA ILE A 90 12.31 24.74 -6.12
C ILE A 90 13.54 24.95 -7.01
N GLY A 91 13.40 24.64 -8.31
CA GLY A 91 14.47 24.79 -9.30
C GLY A 91 15.45 23.62 -9.38
N THR A 92 15.30 22.58 -8.55
CA THR A 92 16.12 21.36 -8.66
C THR A 92 15.51 20.36 -9.66
N PRO A 93 16.32 19.67 -10.48
CA PRO A 93 15.82 18.69 -11.42
C PRO A 93 15.29 17.44 -10.69
N LEU A 94 14.14 16.93 -11.14
CA LEU A 94 13.60 15.67 -10.66
C LEU A 94 14.31 14.49 -11.35
N LEU A 95 15.14 13.77 -10.60
CA LEU A 95 15.73 12.50 -11.06
C LEU A 95 14.80 11.33 -10.70
N LEU A 96 14.21 10.69 -11.71
CA LEU A 96 13.36 9.51 -11.53
C LEU A 96 14.18 8.23 -11.73
N VAL A 97 14.43 7.49 -10.65
CA VAL A 97 15.04 6.15 -10.71
C VAL A 97 13.93 5.11 -10.75
N ILE A 98 13.87 4.33 -11.82
CA ILE A 98 12.88 3.27 -12.01
C ILE A 98 13.57 1.93 -11.77
N ASP A 99 13.05 1.18 -10.81
CA ASP A 99 13.46 -0.19 -10.53
C ASP A 99 12.25 -1.12 -10.55
N GLU A 100 12.48 -2.36 -10.99
CA GLU A 100 11.47 -3.41 -11.01
C GLU A 100 11.65 -4.33 -9.81
N THR A 101 10.61 -4.47 -8.99
CA THR A 101 10.68 -5.34 -7.81
C THR A 101 9.99 -6.68 -8.07
N LEU A 102 10.68 -7.78 -7.75
CA LEU A 102 10.06 -9.10 -7.72
C LEU A 102 9.11 -9.22 -6.52
N GLU A 103 7.81 -9.17 -6.80
CA GLU A 103 6.77 -9.43 -5.81
C GLU A 103 6.58 -10.94 -5.64
N ARG A 104 7.13 -11.49 -4.55
CA ARG A 104 7.09 -12.93 -4.22
C ARG A 104 5.71 -13.37 -3.68
N ARG A 105 4.67 -13.13 -4.47
CA ARG A 105 3.30 -13.58 -4.17
C ARG A 105 2.84 -14.65 -5.13
N ARG A 106 2.10 -15.63 -4.59
CA ARG A 106 1.55 -16.77 -5.31
C ARG A 106 0.08 -16.91 -4.93
N GLY A 107 -0.76 -17.17 -5.93
CA GLY A 107 -2.19 -17.34 -5.74
C GLY A 107 -2.90 -17.64 -7.06
N LYS A 108 -4.14 -18.15 -6.98
CA LYS A 108 -4.96 -18.42 -8.17
C LYS A 108 -5.32 -17.15 -8.92
N GLN A 109 -5.50 -16.04 -8.20
CA GLN A 109 -5.86 -14.72 -8.75
C GLN A 109 -4.65 -13.89 -9.22
N ILE A 110 -3.42 -14.36 -8.99
CA ILE A 110 -2.21 -13.65 -9.43
C ILE A 110 -1.88 -14.10 -10.84
N LYS A 111 -2.16 -13.22 -11.81
CA LYS A 111 -1.79 -13.37 -13.22
C LYS A 111 -0.32 -12.96 -13.44
N TYR A 112 0.25 -13.38 -14.58
CA TYR A 112 1.63 -13.04 -14.98
C TYR A 112 2.71 -13.39 -13.93
N LYS A 113 2.52 -14.52 -13.24
CA LYS A 113 3.54 -15.08 -12.36
C LYS A 113 4.48 -15.97 -13.15
N GLY A 114 5.76 -15.92 -12.82
CA GLY A 114 6.82 -16.68 -13.46
C GLY A 114 7.98 -16.92 -12.51
N TRP A 115 8.92 -17.76 -12.93
CA TRP A 115 10.19 -17.94 -12.24
C TRP A 115 11.15 -16.86 -12.71
N PHE A 116 11.58 -16.02 -11.79
CA PHE A 116 12.52 -14.93 -12.05
C PHE A 116 13.81 -15.20 -11.29
N ARG A 117 14.95 -14.72 -11.79
CA ARG A 117 16.21 -14.75 -11.05
C ARG A 117 16.02 -14.00 -9.73
N ASP A 118 16.44 -14.62 -8.63
CA ASP A 118 16.42 -14.00 -7.31
C ASP A 118 17.77 -13.29 -7.10
N PRO A 119 17.81 -11.94 -7.17
CA PRO A 119 19.08 -11.21 -7.07
C PRO A 119 19.68 -11.27 -5.66
N ILE A 120 18.89 -11.59 -4.63
CA ILE A 120 19.35 -11.67 -3.23
C ILE A 120 20.02 -13.03 -2.98
N LEU A 121 19.49 -14.10 -3.55
CA LEU A 121 19.99 -15.47 -3.33
C LEU A 121 21.00 -15.93 -4.39
N SER A 122 21.04 -15.26 -5.55
CA SER A 122 21.97 -15.62 -6.63
C SER A 122 23.36 -15.05 -6.38
N THR A 123 24.39 -15.84 -6.69
CA THR A 123 25.78 -15.38 -6.81
C THR A 123 26.24 -15.42 -8.27
N LYS A 124 27.49 -15.02 -8.56
CA LYS A 124 28.08 -15.14 -9.91
C LYS A 124 28.16 -16.60 -10.39
N LYS A 125 28.33 -17.55 -9.48
CA LYS A 125 28.52 -18.98 -9.79
C LYS A 125 27.23 -19.81 -9.65
N HIS A 126 26.22 -19.27 -8.97
CA HIS A 126 24.99 -20.01 -8.67
C HIS A 126 23.77 -19.11 -8.85
N VAL A 127 22.91 -19.47 -9.79
CA VAL A 127 21.67 -18.74 -10.08
C VAL A 127 20.53 -19.40 -9.33
N VAL A 128 19.88 -18.64 -8.45
CA VAL A 128 18.67 -19.04 -7.75
C VAL A 128 17.48 -18.36 -8.41
N THR A 129 16.38 -19.07 -8.58
CA THR A 129 15.13 -18.51 -9.08
C THR A 129 14.04 -18.53 -8.03
N SER A 130 13.17 -17.52 -8.09
CA SER A 130 12.03 -17.34 -7.19
C SER A 130 10.76 -17.13 -8.02
N LEU A 131 9.71 -17.91 -7.73
CA LEU A 131 8.39 -17.70 -8.34
C LEU A 131 7.70 -16.51 -7.69
N GLY A 132 7.31 -15.55 -8.53
CA GLY A 132 6.60 -14.32 -8.18
C GLY A 132 6.04 -13.64 -9.43
N ARG A 133 5.77 -12.35 -9.36
CA ARG A 133 5.54 -11.50 -10.53
C ARG A 133 6.42 -10.26 -10.46
N ILE A 134 6.84 -9.74 -11.60
CA ILE A 134 7.50 -8.44 -11.64
C ILE A 134 6.44 -7.36 -11.42
N ALA A 135 6.57 -6.63 -10.32
CA ALA A 135 5.81 -5.41 -10.10
C ALA A 135 6.59 -4.28 -10.78
N SER A 136 6.31 -4.03 -12.05
CA SER A 136 6.85 -2.84 -12.71
C SER A 136 6.12 -1.62 -12.17
N SER A 137 6.89 -0.67 -11.64
CA SER A 137 6.42 0.67 -11.34
C SER A 137 6.07 1.36 -12.67
N LYS A 138 4.86 1.13 -13.19
CA LYS A 138 4.31 1.97 -14.26
C LYS A 138 3.97 3.33 -13.66
N ILE A 139 4.98 4.16 -13.45
CA ILE A 139 4.79 5.59 -13.31
C ILE A 139 4.54 6.09 -14.74
N LEU A 140 3.26 6.11 -15.13
CA LEU A 140 2.84 6.93 -16.25
C LEU A 140 2.85 8.37 -15.73
N LEU A 141 3.88 9.13 -16.09
CA LEU A 141 3.88 10.59 -16.00
C LEU A 141 2.81 11.14 -16.95
#